data_AF-A0A7W9BN87-F1
#
_entry.id   AF-A0A7W9BN87-F1
#
_cell.length_a   1.000
_cell.length_b   1.000
_cell.length_c   1.000
_cell.angle_alpha   90.00
_cell.angle_beta   90.00
_cell.angle_gamma   90.00
#
_symmetry.space_group_name_H-M   'P 1'
#
loop_
_entity.id
_entity.type
_entity.pdbx_description
1 polymer ?
#
loop_
_entity_poly.entity_id
_entity_poly.type
_entity_poly.pdbx_seq_one_letter_code
_entity_poly.pdbx_strand_id
1 'polypeptide(L)'
;MSQTSPHLNLPYIQPAQAQKHVTHNEAIELLDMIVQLSVQGFDASTPPAAPSDGETWAIGTAPTGAWTDQAGKIASFRGGGWLFITPQTGWQAYDATAGEMRVYSGVNWQLPSFDNMAGIGINAVADATNKLSVASEAVLFNHAGAGHQLKLNKASTTDTASLLFQSNWSGRAEMGLAGSDDFAVKVSDGATWFTGLTVTGATGAVQINEVLSLPPRTEPASGTAGDVYFDSASAKLRCFDGTIWQDLF
;
A
#
# COMPACT_ATOMS: atom_id res chain seq x y z
N MET A 1 34.33 -37.09 9.53
CA MET A 1 32.88 -37.00 9.78
C MET A 1 32.66 -35.85 10.76
N SER A 2 31.90 -34.83 10.38
CA SER A 2 31.49 -33.78 11.33
C SER A 2 30.70 -34.40 12.49
N GLN A 3 30.84 -33.85 13.70
CA GLN A 3 30.07 -34.29 14.87
C GLN A 3 28.78 -33.46 15.07
N THR A 4 28.57 -32.46 14.22
CA THR A 4 27.46 -31.52 14.30
C THR A 4 26.85 -31.23 12.93
N SER A 5 25.59 -30.80 12.91
CA SER A 5 24.92 -30.34 11.70
C SER A 5 25.48 -29.01 11.17
N PRO A 6 25.36 -28.73 9.85
CA PRO A 6 26.01 -27.56 9.24
C PRO A 6 25.41 -26.20 9.62
N HIS A 7 24.10 -26.08 9.83
CA HIS A 7 23.46 -24.77 10.04
C HIS A 7 23.27 -24.41 11.51
N LEU A 8 22.76 -25.35 12.30
CA LEU A 8 22.33 -25.16 13.67
C LEU A 8 23.29 -25.78 14.69
N ASN A 9 24.40 -26.37 14.23
CA ASN A 9 25.41 -27.06 15.05
C ASN A 9 24.80 -28.12 15.99
N LEU A 10 23.77 -28.83 15.54
CA LEU A 10 23.09 -29.87 16.33
C LEU A 10 23.99 -31.10 16.45
N PRO A 11 24.21 -31.63 17.66
CA PRO A 11 25.12 -32.76 17.86
C PRO A 11 24.54 -34.06 17.29
N TYR A 12 25.38 -34.81 16.58
CA TYR A 12 25.05 -36.14 16.08
C TYR A 12 25.39 -37.23 17.11
N ILE A 13 24.62 -38.33 17.09
CA ILE A 13 24.94 -39.53 17.85
C ILE A 13 26.09 -40.25 17.14
N GLN A 14 27.13 -40.62 17.90
CA GLN A 14 28.28 -41.35 17.37
C GLN A 14 27.92 -42.78 16.93
N PRO A 15 28.63 -43.35 15.94
CA PRO A 15 28.42 -44.72 15.48
C PRO A 15 28.57 -45.78 16.60
N ALA A 16 28.22 -47.04 16.28
CA ALA A 16 28.30 -48.21 17.16
C ALA A 16 27.33 -48.24 18.37
N GLN A 17 26.32 -47.36 18.40
CA GLN A 17 25.23 -47.37 19.39
C GLN A 17 23.98 -48.13 18.89
N ALA A 18 24.13 -49.42 18.56
CA ALA A 18 23.04 -50.27 18.04
C ALA A 18 22.25 -49.66 16.86
N GLN A 19 22.96 -49.00 15.93
CA GLN A 19 22.41 -48.35 14.73
C GLN A 19 21.36 -47.24 14.96
N LYS A 20 21.08 -46.82 16.20
CA LYS A 20 20.16 -45.69 16.50
C LYS A 20 20.62 -44.36 15.90
N HIS A 21 21.94 -44.20 15.73
CA HIS A 21 22.54 -43.02 15.12
C HIS A 21 22.08 -42.79 13.68
N VAL A 22 21.70 -43.83 12.94
CA VAL A 22 21.32 -43.70 11.53
C VAL A 22 20.04 -42.87 11.41
N THR A 23 18.91 -43.40 11.90
CA THR A 23 17.61 -42.74 11.77
C THR A 23 17.52 -41.44 12.57
N HIS A 24 18.21 -41.35 13.72
CA HIS A 24 18.23 -40.12 14.49
C HIS A 24 19.02 -39.01 13.79
N ASN A 25 20.23 -39.29 13.30
CA ASN A 25 21.03 -38.26 12.64
C ASN A 25 20.38 -37.83 11.32
N GLU A 26 19.73 -38.73 10.59
CA GLU A 26 18.89 -38.39 9.43
C GLU A 26 17.78 -37.39 9.80
N ALA A 27 17.09 -37.60 10.92
CA ALA A 27 16.07 -36.67 11.41
C ALA A 27 16.67 -35.31 11.80
N ILE A 28 17.86 -35.29 12.42
CA ILE A 28 18.58 -34.06 12.76
C ILE A 28 19.01 -33.32 11.49
N GLU A 29 19.48 -34.03 10.46
CA GLU A 29 19.84 -33.43 9.18
C GLU A 29 18.64 -32.76 8.52
N LEU A 30 17.47 -33.42 8.52
CA LEU A 30 16.24 -32.85 8.00
C LEU A 30 15.81 -31.61 8.80
N LEU A 31 15.85 -31.66 10.13
CA LEU A 31 15.50 -30.52 10.98
C LEU A 31 16.41 -29.32 10.75
N ASP A 32 17.72 -29.55 10.66
CA ASP A 32 18.73 -28.53 10.39
C ASP A 32 18.51 -27.84 9.04
N MET A 33 17.97 -28.56 8.06
CA MET A 33 17.63 -28.00 6.74
C MET A 33 16.37 -27.12 6.76
N ILE A 34 15.34 -27.49 7.53
CA ILE A 34 13.99 -26.90 7.38
C ILE A 34 13.65 -25.81 8.40
N VAL A 35 14.18 -25.86 9.63
CA VAL A 35 13.68 -25.03 10.77
C VAL A 35 13.97 -23.53 10.57
N GLN A 36 15.02 -23.20 9.81
CA GLN A 36 15.37 -21.84 9.40
C GLN A 36 15.83 -21.87 7.95
N LEU A 37 14.96 -22.41 7.08
CA LEU A 37 15.29 -22.68 5.69
C LEU A 37 15.79 -21.40 4.99
N SER A 38 17.08 -21.39 4.67
CA SER A 38 17.75 -20.37 3.88
C SER A 38 18.30 -21.03 2.63
N VAL A 39 17.91 -20.53 1.47
CA VAL A 39 18.38 -21.02 0.18
C VAL A 39 19.31 -19.99 -0.46
N GLN A 40 20.26 -20.45 -1.28
CA GLN A 40 21.11 -19.57 -2.08
C GLN A 40 20.34 -18.93 -3.24
N GLY A 41 19.25 -19.56 -3.67
CA GLY A 41 18.35 -19.06 -4.69
C GLY A 41 17.18 -20.01 -4.94
N PHE A 42 16.14 -19.45 -5.52
CA PHE A 42 14.98 -20.18 -6.03
C PHE A 42 15.10 -20.50 -7.53
N ASP A 43 14.34 -21.51 -7.95
CA ASP A 43 14.19 -21.92 -9.35
C ASP A 43 15.51 -22.34 -10.05
N ALA A 44 16.50 -22.79 -9.27
CA ALA A 44 17.79 -23.23 -9.80
C ALA A 44 17.66 -24.57 -10.53
N SER A 45 18.23 -24.67 -11.73
CA SER A 45 18.16 -25.88 -12.57
C SER A 45 19.47 -26.67 -12.65
N THR A 46 20.59 -26.05 -12.28
CA THR A 46 21.92 -26.67 -12.37
C THR A 46 22.59 -26.67 -11.00
N PRO A 47 23.05 -27.82 -10.48
CA PRO A 47 23.83 -27.85 -9.25
C PRO A 47 25.15 -27.07 -9.41
N PRO A 48 25.60 -26.37 -8.37
CA PRO A 48 26.96 -25.82 -8.32
C PRO A 48 28.00 -26.90 -8.58
N ALA A 49 29.09 -26.54 -9.28
CA ALA A 49 30.17 -27.47 -9.57
C ALA A 49 30.98 -27.87 -8.32
N ALA A 50 31.03 -26.99 -7.31
CA ALA A 50 31.72 -27.21 -6.05
C ALA A 50 30.85 -26.69 -4.88
N PRO A 51 29.78 -27.40 -4.52
CA PRO A 51 28.89 -26.98 -3.45
C PRO A 51 29.58 -27.10 -2.08
N SER A 52 29.33 -26.12 -1.20
CA SER A 52 29.78 -26.16 0.19
C SER A 52 28.88 -27.02 1.05
N ASP A 53 29.39 -27.57 2.15
CA ASP A 53 28.57 -28.33 3.11
C ASP A 53 27.50 -27.40 3.74
N GLY A 54 26.24 -27.85 3.73
CA GLY A 54 25.07 -27.05 4.09
C GLY A 54 24.51 -26.18 2.97
N GLU A 55 25.14 -26.09 1.80
CA GLU A 55 24.65 -25.25 0.72
C GLU A 55 23.27 -25.74 0.22
N THR A 56 22.26 -24.87 0.32
CA THR A 56 20.86 -25.26 0.10
C THR A 56 20.23 -24.44 -1.02
N TRP A 57 19.48 -25.10 -1.90
CA TRP A 57 18.86 -24.53 -3.10
C TRP A 57 17.40 -24.99 -3.22
N ALA A 58 16.53 -24.13 -3.75
CA ALA A 58 15.21 -24.54 -4.19
C ALA A 58 15.24 -24.82 -5.70
N ILE A 59 14.99 -26.07 -6.08
CA ILE A 59 15.14 -26.55 -7.44
C ILE A 59 13.95 -26.10 -8.30
N GLY A 60 14.25 -25.58 -9.49
CA GLY A 60 13.26 -25.21 -10.50
C GLY A 60 12.58 -26.40 -11.18
N THR A 61 11.92 -26.13 -12.30
CA THR A 61 11.07 -27.12 -13.00
C THR A 61 11.84 -28.05 -13.94
N ALA A 62 13.04 -27.67 -14.37
CA ALA A 62 13.84 -28.42 -15.34
C ALA A 62 15.26 -28.67 -14.81
N PRO A 63 15.42 -29.47 -13.75
CA PRO A 63 16.75 -29.72 -13.19
C PRO A 63 17.62 -30.60 -14.08
N THR A 64 18.92 -30.47 -13.90
CA THR A 64 19.95 -31.19 -14.66
C THR A 64 21.00 -31.79 -13.73
N GLY A 65 21.88 -32.64 -14.27
CA GLY A 65 22.99 -33.21 -13.52
C GLY A 65 22.52 -34.00 -12.30
N ALA A 66 23.13 -33.75 -11.14
CA ALA A 66 22.78 -34.42 -9.88
C ALA A 66 21.36 -34.10 -9.38
N TRP A 67 20.69 -33.08 -9.93
CA TRP A 67 19.33 -32.70 -9.56
C TRP A 67 18.26 -33.31 -10.47
N THR A 68 18.64 -34.09 -11.48
CA THR A 68 17.69 -34.78 -12.38
C THR A 68 16.63 -35.54 -11.55
N ASP A 69 15.36 -35.43 -11.95
CA ASP A 69 14.19 -35.99 -11.26
C ASP A 69 13.86 -35.39 -9.87
N GLN A 70 14.51 -34.28 -9.50
CA GLN A 70 14.29 -33.57 -8.21
C GLN A 70 13.59 -32.22 -8.38
N ALA A 71 12.81 -32.04 -9.44
CA ALA A 71 12.13 -30.78 -9.74
C ALA A 71 11.23 -30.34 -8.57
N GLY A 72 11.27 -29.05 -8.22
CA GLY A 72 10.47 -28.46 -7.15
C GLY A 72 10.86 -28.85 -5.72
N LYS A 73 11.92 -29.64 -5.52
CA LYS A 73 12.42 -29.99 -4.19
C LYS A 73 13.42 -28.95 -3.67
N ILE A 74 13.63 -28.97 -2.36
CA ILE A 74 14.78 -28.33 -1.74
C ILE A 74 15.95 -29.32 -1.76
N ALA A 75 17.12 -28.85 -2.16
CA ALA A 75 18.35 -29.64 -2.19
C ALA A 75 19.40 -29.01 -1.27
N SER A 76 19.92 -29.78 -0.31
CA SER A 76 21.01 -29.35 0.56
C SER A 76 22.21 -30.27 0.35
N PHE A 77 23.39 -29.70 0.09
CA PHE A 77 24.61 -30.49 -0.06
C PHE A 77 25.19 -30.83 1.30
N ARG A 78 25.30 -32.12 1.62
CA ARG A 78 25.75 -32.61 2.93
C ARG A 78 26.57 -33.89 2.79
N GLY A 79 27.68 -33.96 3.51
CA GLY A 79 28.46 -35.21 3.59
C GLY A 79 28.94 -35.75 2.24
N GLY A 80 29.10 -34.88 1.24
CA GLY A 80 29.52 -35.23 -0.12
C GLY A 80 28.38 -35.59 -1.08
N GLY A 81 27.11 -35.47 -0.68
CA GLY A 81 25.95 -35.76 -1.52
C GLY A 81 24.83 -34.73 -1.37
N TRP A 82 23.82 -34.81 -2.24
CA TRP A 82 22.63 -33.97 -2.15
C TRP A 82 21.52 -34.68 -1.38
N LEU A 83 21.03 -34.04 -0.32
CA LEU A 83 19.82 -34.42 0.38
C LEU A 83 18.64 -33.63 -0.19
N PHE A 84 17.58 -34.32 -0.59
CA PHE A 84 16.41 -33.72 -1.20
C PHE A 84 15.18 -33.86 -0.32
N ILE A 85 14.41 -32.78 -0.19
CA ILE A 85 13.14 -32.77 0.53
C ILE A 85 12.06 -32.05 -0.27
N THR A 86 10.87 -32.64 -0.28
CA THR A 86 9.69 -32.01 -0.91
C THR A 86 9.12 -30.96 0.05
N PRO A 87 9.05 -29.69 -0.34
CA PRO A 87 8.46 -28.65 0.49
C PRO A 87 6.95 -28.90 0.71
N GLN A 88 6.43 -28.48 1.86
CA GLN A 88 5.00 -28.54 2.16
C GLN A 88 4.39 -27.14 2.12
N THR A 89 3.09 -27.08 1.83
CA THR A 89 2.33 -25.83 1.80
C THR A 89 2.51 -25.04 3.10
N GLY A 90 2.83 -23.76 2.97
CA GLY A 90 3.06 -22.85 4.10
C GLY A 90 4.49 -22.80 4.61
N TRP A 91 5.41 -23.64 4.10
CA TRP A 91 6.83 -23.50 4.42
C TRP A 91 7.35 -22.14 3.97
N GLN A 92 8.28 -21.61 4.75
CA GLN A 92 8.93 -20.32 4.49
C GLN A 92 10.40 -20.57 4.22
N ALA A 93 10.96 -19.84 3.26
CA ALA A 93 12.37 -19.90 2.92
C ALA A 93 12.89 -18.50 2.60
N TYR A 94 14.08 -18.19 3.11
CA TYR A 94 14.77 -16.93 2.82
C TYR A 94 15.76 -17.13 1.67
N ASP A 95 15.69 -16.27 0.66
CA ASP A 95 16.71 -16.18 -0.39
C ASP A 95 17.89 -15.34 0.11
N ALA A 96 19.03 -15.98 0.37
CA ALA A 96 20.22 -15.28 0.85
C ALA A 96 20.83 -14.32 -0.18
N THR A 97 20.59 -14.56 -1.47
CA THR A 97 21.13 -13.74 -2.56
C THR A 97 20.22 -12.54 -2.85
N ALA A 98 18.91 -12.78 -2.97
CA ALA A 98 17.93 -11.73 -3.30
C ALA A 98 17.46 -10.94 -2.07
N GLY A 99 17.63 -11.48 -0.86
CA GLY A 99 17.24 -10.81 0.38
C GLY A 99 15.74 -10.81 0.65
N GLU A 100 15.02 -11.84 0.19
CA GLU A 100 13.56 -11.92 0.23
C GLU A 100 13.06 -13.22 0.88
N MET A 101 11.91 -13.14 1.53
CA MET A 101 11.20 -14.32 2.05
C MET A 101 10.19 -14.80 1.01
N ARG A 102 10.14 -16.11 0.76
CA ARG A 102 9.08 -16.76 -0.03
C ARG A 102 8.35 -17.80 0.80
N VAL A 103 7.09 -18.02 0.45
CA VAL A 103 6.21 -19.05 1.04
C VAL A 103 5.86 -20.07 -0.02
N TYR A 104 5.92 -21.37 0.30
CA TYR A 104 5.52 -22.41 -0.62
C TYR A 104 3.98 -22.52 -0.69
N SER A 105 3.41 -22.32 -1.88
CA SER A 105 1.95 -22.33 -2.12
C SER A 105 1.34 -23.73 -2.14
N GLY A 106 2.16 -24.78 -2.15
CA GLY A 106 1.76 -26.14 -2.51
C GLY A 106 2.05 -26.48 -3.97
N VAL A 107 2.43 -25.48 -4.78
CA VAL A 107 2.84 -25.65 -6.18
C VAL A 107 4.22 -25.05 -6.42
N ASN A 108 4.44 -23.83 -5.98
CA ASN A 108 5.66 -23.06 -6.19
C ASN A 108 5.98 -22.15 -5.00
N TRP A 109 7.21 -21.63 -4.97
CA TRP A 109 7.62 -20.60 -4.02
C TRP A 109 7.19 -19.23 -4.53
N GLN A 110 6.44 -18.50 -3.71
CA GLN A 110 5.91 -17.18 -4.06
C GLN A 110 6.29 -16.15 -3.00
N LEU A 111 6.42 -14.89 -3.42
CA LEU A 111 6.45 -13.78 -2.48
C LEU A 111 5.11 -13.72 -1.73
N PRO A 112 5.10 -13.29 -0.45
CA PRO A 112 3.87 -12.95 0.23
C PRO A 112 3.07 -11.94 -0.60
N SER A 113 1.81 -12.28 -0.90
CA SER A 113 0.92 -11.35 -1.60
C SER A 113 0.32 -10.36 -0.60
N PHE A 114 0.28 -9.10 -1.00
CA PHE A 114 -0.45 -8.04 -0.31
C PHE A 114 -1.78 -7.71 -1.01
N ASP A 115 -2.21 -8.54 -1.96
CA ASP A 115 -3.49 -8.40 -2.62
C ASP A 115 -4.63 -8.84 -1.69
N ASN A 116 -5.73 -8.10 -1.70
CA ASN A 116 -6.93 -8.38 -0.89
C ASN A 116 -6.66 -8.47 0.63
N MET A 117 -5.70 -7.67 1.14
CA MET A 117 -5.50 -7.54 2.58
C MET A 117 -6.78 -7.06 3.28
N ALA A 118 -7.04 -7.60 4.47
CA ALA A 118 -8.21 -7.20 5.26
C ALA A 118 -8.17 -5.72 5.70
N GLY A 119 -6.98 -5.12 5.79
CA GLY A 119 -6.74 -3.70 6.06
C GLY A 119 -5.26 -3.42 6.36
N ILE A 120 -4.85 -2.16 6.24
CA ILE A 120 -3.50 -1.66 6.53
C ILE A 120 -3.61 -0.43 7.45
N GLY A 121 -3.01 -0.52 8.63
CA GLY A 121 -2.95 0.55 9.61
C GLY A 121 -1.53 1.06 9.80
N ILE A 122 -1.31 2.38 9.70
CA ILE A 122 -0.05 3.04 10.00
C ILE A 122 -0.27 3.95 11.21
N ASN A 123 0.26 3.56 12.37
CA ASN A 123 -0.01 4.20 13.68
C ASN A 123 -1.50 4.30 14.04
N ALA A 124 -2.37 3.55 13.34
CA ALA A 124 -3.80 3.52 13.52
C ALA A 124 -4.32 2.11 13.28
N VAL A 125 -5.53 1.81 13.75
CA VAL A 125 -6.21 0.54 13.47
C VAL A 125 -7.09 0.74 12.23
N ALA A 126 -6.92 -0.13 11.23
CA ALA A 126 -7.82 -0.20 10.07
C ALA A 126 -9.12 -0.94 10.46
N ASP A 127 -10.23 -0.56 9.85
CA ASP A 127 -11.54 -1.12 10.15
C ASP A 127 -12.27 -1.62 8.87
N ALA A 128 -13.54 -2.01 8.98
CA ALA A 128 -14.32 -2.52 7.85
C ALA A 128 -14.60 -1.46 6.78
N THR A 129 -14.58 -0.18 7.15
CA THR A 129 -14.82 0.98 6.30
C THR A 129 -13.52 1.62 5.85
N ASN A 130 -12.62 1.95 6.79
CA ASN A 130 -11.31 2.54 6.56
C ASN A 130 -10.25 1.44 6.43
N LYS A 131 -10.23 0.78 5.28
CA LYS A 131 -9.30 -0.32 4.98
C LYS A 131 -7.84 0.13 4.93
N LEU A 132 -7.57 1.39 4.58
CA LEU A 132 -6.29 2.05 4.78
C LEU A 132 -6.49 3.16 5.81
N SER A 133 -5.86 3.04 6.97
CA SER A 133 -5.96 3.99 8.08
C SER A 133 -4.57 4.48 8.47
N VAL A 134 -4.38 5.80 8.52
CA VAL A 134 -3.06 6.42 8.74
C VAL A 134 -3.18 7.52 9.78
N ALA A 135 -2.43 7.41 10.88
CA ALA A 135 -2.24 8.46 11.87
C ALA A 135 -0.79 8.95 11.84
N SER A 136 -0.52 9.95 11.00
CA SER A 136 0.80 10.54 10.83
C SER A 136 0.70 12.05 10.63
N GLU A 137 1.82 12.75 10.77
CA GLU A 137 1.91 14.19 10.48
C GLU A 137 1.69 14.50 8.99
N ALA A 138 2.07 13.58 8.10
CA ALA A 138 1.87 13.70 6.65
C ALA A 138 1.73 12.34 5.97
N VAL A 139 1.09 12.34 4.79
CA VAL A 139 1.05 11.21 3.84
C VAL A 139 1.52 11.72 2.48
N LEU A 140 2.63 11.17 1.98
CA LEU A 140 3.19 11.52 0.67
C LEU A 140 2.84 10.46 -0.37
N PHE A 141 2.09 10.86 -1.40
CA PHE A 141 1.90 10.07 -2.62
C PHE A 141 2.77 10.63 -3.74
N ASN A 142 3.89 9.97 -4.03
CA ASN A 142 4.88 10.47 -4.99
C ASN A 142 4.68 9.87 -6.40
N HIS A 143 5.13 10.58 -7.42
CA HIS A 143 5.10 10.12 -8.80
C HIS A 143 6.24 9.16 -9.12
N ALA A 144 6.04 8.30 -10.12
CA ALA A 144 7.10 7.46 -10.69
C ALA A 144 7.81 8.11 -11.90
N GLY A 145 7.52 9.38 -12.19
CA GLY A 145 8.13 10.14 -13.31
C GLY A 145 7.11 11.06 -13.98
N ALA A 146 6.44 10.57 -15.02
CA ALA A 146 5.58 11.38 -15.88
C ALA A 146 4.25 11.85 -15.25
N GLY A 147 3.87 11.37 -14.06
CA GLY A 147 2.63 11.80 -13.39
C GLY A 147 2.23 10.93 -12.19
N HIS A 148 1.16 11.35 -11.52
CA HIS A 148 0.51 10.64 -10.40
C HIS A 148 -1.00 10.91 -10.43
N GLN A 149 -1.82 9.89 -10.13
CA GLN A 149 -3.29 10.00 -10.13
C GLN A 149 -3.89 9.30 -8.92
N LEU A 150 -4.84 9.96 -8.26
CA LEU A 150 -5.75 9.34 -7.30
C LEU A 150 -7.08 9.09 -8.01
N LYS A 151 -7.49 7.82 -8.09
CA LYS A 151 -8.75 7.42 -8.72
C LYS A 151 -9.78 7.12 -7.64
N LEU A 152 -10.76 8.01 -7.49
CA LEU A 152 -11.90 7.85 -6.60
C LEU A 152 -13.12 7.48 -7.45
N ASN A 153 -13.66 6.28 -7.24
CA ASN A 153 -14.78 5.76 -8.03
C ASN A 153 -15.99 5.52 -7.14
N LYS A 154 -17.17 5.90 -7.62
CA LYS A 154 -18.46 5.65 -6.96
C LYS A 154 -19.31 4.70 -7.80
N ALA A 155 -20.21 3.95 -7.17
CA ALA A 155 -20.96 2.89 -7.84
C ALA A 155 -22.20 3.41 -8.57
N SER A 156 -22.81 4.48 -8.07
CA SER A 156 -24.01 5.13 -8.62
C SER A 156 -23.84 6.64 -8.75
N THR A 157 -24.67 7.28 -9.57
CA THR A 157 -24.73 8.75 -9.70
C THR A 157 -24.98 9.43 -8.34
N THR A 158 -25.79 8.82 -7.47
CA THR A 158 -26.18 9.38 -6.16
C THR A 158 -25.16 9.14 -5.05
N ASP A 159 -24.12 8.35 -5.30
CA ASP A 159 -23.09 8.06 -4.30
C ASP A 159 -22.07 9.21 -4.20
N THR A 160 -21.09 9.05 -3.31
CA THR A 160 -20.03 10.03 -3.08
C THR A 160 -18.65 9.45 -3.41
N ALA A 161 -17.87 10.20 -4.19
CA ALA A 161 -16.43 10.00 -4.38
C ALA A 161 -15.72 11.36 -4.20
N SER A 162 -15.12 11.57 -3.04
CA SER A 162 -14.66 12.89 -2.61
C SER A 162 -13.43 12.83 -1.69
N LEU A 163 -12.85 14.01 -1.47
CA LEU A 163 -11.91 14.27 -0.39
C LEU A 163 -12.65 15.01 0.74
N LEU A 164 -12.77 14.37 1.90
CA LEU A 164 -13.44 14.90 3.08
C LEU A 164 -12.43 15.44 4.09
N PHE A 165 -12.60 16.69 4.49
CA PHE A 165 -11.81 17.37 5.52
C PHE A 165 -12.60 17.40 6.83
N GLN A 166 -11.98 16.94 7.91
CA GLN A 166 -12.63 16.77 9.20
C GLN A 166 -11.89 17.48 10.34
N SER A 167 -12.62 17.83 11.39
CA SER A 167 -12.08 18.22 12.70
C SER A 167 -12.82 17.45 13.78
N ASN A 168 -12.08 16.71 14.61
CA ASN A 168 -12.63 15.86 15.68
C ASN A 168 -13.78 14.96 15.19
N TRP A 169 -13.54 14.21 14.11
CA TRP A 169 -14.52 13.29 13.50
C TRP A 169 -15.78 13.95 12.89
N SER A 170 -15.85 15.30 12.86
CA SER A 170 -16.90 16.05 12.17
C SER A 170 -16.41 16.50 10.80
N GLY A 171 -17.18 16.21 9.74
CA GLY A 171 -16.96 16.79 8.41
C GLY A 171 -17.09 18.31 8.43
N ARG A 172 -16.19 19.01 7.74
CA ARG A 172 -16.13 20.49 7.67
C ARG A 172 -16.06 21.02 6.24
N ALA A 173 -15.36 20.31 5.35
CA ALA A 173 -15.32 20.62 3.93
C ALA A 173 -15.21 19.34 3.11
N GLU A 174 -15.68 19.37 1.88
CA GLU A 174 -15.63 18.24 0.97
C GLU A 174 -15.50 18.72 -0.48
N MET A 175 -14.69 18.03 -1.30
CA MET A 175 -14.63 18.28 -2.74
C MET A 175 -14.62 16.97 -3.53
N GLY A 176 -15.37 16.93 -4.63
CA GLY A 176 -15.49 15.74 -5.49
C GLY A 176 -16.87 15.57 -6.08
N LEU A 177 -17.22 14.32 -6.40
CA LEU A 177 -18.54 13.93 -6.90
C LEU A 177 -19.41 13.54 -5.70
N ALA A 178 -20.14 14.51 -5.14
CA ALA A 178 -20.84 14.37 -3.86
C ALA A 178 -22.37 14.33 -4.05
N GLY A 179 -22.90 13.12 -4.32
CA GLY A 179 -24.34 12.90 -4.55
C GLY A 179 -24.82 13.25 -5.97
N SER A 180 -23.89 13.47 -6.90
CA SER A 180 -24.10 13.77 -8.32
C SER A 180 -22.88 13.31 -9.12
N ASP A 181 -22.96 13.34 -10.45
CA ASP A 181 -21.81 13.24 -11.36
C ASP A 181 -21.16 14.61 -11.65
N ASP A 182 -21.72 15.70 -11.11
CA ASP A 182 -21.10 17.03 -11.14
C ASP A 182 -19.99 17.15 -10.08
N PHE A 183 -18.95 17.92 -10.38
CA PHE A 183 -17.92 18.25 -9.39
C PHE A 183 -18.41 19.37 -8.49
N ALA A 184 -18.29 19.19 -7.17
CA ALA A 184 -18.73 20.19 -6.19
C ALA A 184 -17.67 20.46 -5.13
N VAL A 185 -17.71 21.68 -4.58
CA VAL A 185 -17.01 22.07 -3.34
C VAL A 185 -18.04 22.49 -2.32
N LYS A 186 -18.04 21.84 -1.17
CA LYS A 186 -19.05 21.98 -0.12
C LYS A 186 -18.39 22.24 1.23
N VAL A 187 -19.05 22.99 2.10
CA VAL A 187 -18.65 23.23 3.50
C VAL A 187 -19.79 22.89 4.45
N SER A 188 -19.46 22.56 5.69
CA SER A 188 -20.44 22.25 6.73
C SER A 188 -20.23 23.04 8.01
N ASP A 189 -21.34 23.46 8.61
CA ASP A 189 -21.38 24.01 9.97
C ASP A 189 -21.29 22.91 11.06
N GLY A 190 -21.25 21.63 10.67
CA GLY A 190 -21.27 20.46 11.55
C GLY A 190 -22.62 19.75 11.62
N ALA A 191 -23.67 20.31 11.03
CA ALA A 191 -24.99 19.70 10.91
C ALA A 191 -25.52 19.74 9.47
N THR A 192 -25.37 20.89 8.81
CA THR A 192 -25.85 21.16 7.45
C THR A 192 -24.68 21.27 6.49
N TRP A 193 -24.88 20.83 5.24
CA TRP A 193 -23.91 21.00 4.15
C TRP A 193 -24.40 22.07 3.18
N PHE A 194 -23.49 22.96 2.80
CA PHE A 194 -23.72 24.05 1.84
C PHE A 194 -22.80 23.85 0.64
N THR A 195 -23.37 23.90 -0.56
CA THR A 195 -22.59 23.87 -1.81
C THR A 195 -22.15 25.29 -2.15
N GLY A 196 -20.84 25.52 -2.17
CA GLY A 196 -20.27 26.82 -2.56
C GLY A 196 -19.95 26.90 -4.06
N LEU A 197 -19.55 25.78 -4.65
CA LEU A 197 -19.21 25.69 -6.08
C LEU A 197 -19.72 24.38 -6.68
N THR A 198 -20.19 24.44 -7.93
CA THR A 198 -20.51 23.28 -8.75
C THR A 198 -19.98 23.48 -10.16
N VAL A 199 -19.41 22.43 -10.76
CA VAL A 199 -19.07 22.35 -12.18
C VAL A 199 -19.92 21.25 -12.80
N THR A 200 -20.84 21.65 -13.68
CA THR A 200 -21.78 20.72 -14.32
C THR A 200 -21.04 19.80 -15.28
N GLY A 201 -21.14 18.49 -15.10
CA GLY A 201 -20.44 17.50 -15.93
C GLY A 201 -20.89 17.52 -17.40
N ALA A 202 -22.17 17.82 -17.65
CA ALA A 202 -22.73 17.86 -19.00
C ALA A 202 -22.27 19.08 -19.84
N THR A 203 -21.92 20.20 -19.20
CA THR A 203 -21.67 21.48 -19.89
C THR A 203 -20.35 22.14 -19.54
N GLY A 204 -19.69 21.72 -18.46
CA GLY A 204 -18.55 22.41 -17.86
C GLY A 204 -18.90 23.74 -17.20
N ALA A 205 -20.20 24.08 -17.07
CA ALA A 205 -20.63 25.34 -16.48
C ALA A 205 -20.26 25.42 -14.99
N VAL A 206 -19.62 26.52 -14.59
CA VAL A 206 -19.27 26.78 -13.19
C VAL A 206 -20.35 27.64 -12.56
N GLN A 207 -20.99 27.12 -11.52
CA GLN A 207 -21.88 27.86 -10.64
C GLN A 207 -21.17 28.09 -9.30
N ILE A 208 -21.02 29.36 -8.91
CA ILE A 208 -20.61 29.74 -7.55
C ILE A 208 -21.88 30.21 -6.84
N ASN A 209 -22.22 29.58 -5.73
CA ASN A 209 -23.40 29.94 -4.96
C ASN A 209 -23.08 31.23 -4.18
N GLU A 210 -23.86 32.30 -4.41
CA GLU A 210 -23.60 33.66 -3.90
C GLU A 210 -22.28 34.29 -4.40
N VAL A 211 -22.12 34.40 -5.74
CA VAL A 211 -20.94 34.99 -6.44
C VAL A 211 -20.41 36.29 -5.80
N LEU A 212 -21.29 37.13 -5.24
CA LEU A 212 -20.92 38.37 -4.58
C LEU A 212 -21.90 38.66 -3.44
N SER A 213 -21.45 38.51 -2.20
CA SER A 213 -22.16 39.00 -1.01
C SER A 213 -21.53 40.32 -0.56
N LEU A 214 -22.20 41.42 -0.87
CA LEU A 214 -21.86 42.75 -0.36
C LEU A 214 -22.88 43.11 0.73
N PRO A 215 -22.57 42.92 2.01
CA PRO A 215 -23.48 43.29 3.08
C PRO A 215 -23.81 44.78 2.96
N PRO A 216 -25.10 45.18 3.00
CA PRO A 216 -25.48 46.58 2.94
C PRO A 216 -24.75 47.37 4.02
N ARG A 217 -24.09 48.47 3.63
CA ARG A 217 -23.40 49.38 4.54
C ARG A 217 -23.59 50.83 4.14
N THR A 218 -23.28 51.75 5.03
CA THR A 218 -23.25 53.19 4.71
C THR A 218 -22.09 53.52 3.78
N GLU A 219 -22.20 54.61 3.03
CA GLU A 219 -21.14 55.08 2.12
C GLU A 219 -19.78 55.16 2.83
N PRO A 220 -18.74 54.45 2.33
CA PRO A 220 -17.41 54.52 2.91
C PRO A 220 -16.83 55.92 2.77
N ALA A 221 -16.24 56.44 3.85
CA ALA A 221 -15.62 57.77 3.86
C ALA A 221 -14.43 57.90 2.88
N SER A 222 -13.87 56.78 2.43
CA SER A 222 -12.78 56.70 1.44
C SER A 222 -12.89 55.42 0.62
N GLY A 223 -12.42 55.47 -0.63
CA GLY A 223 -12.29 54.31 -1.52
C GLY A 223 -11.04 54.40 -2.40
N THR A 224 -10.62 53.27 -2.95
CA THR A 224 -9.65 53.16 -4.04
C THR A 224 -10.41 52.96 -5.34
N ALA A 225 -9.90 53.47 -6.47
CA ALA A 225 -10.55 53.30 -7.77
C ALA A 225 -10.80 51.81 -8.05
N GLY A 226 -12.05 51.43 -8.29
CA GLY A 226 -12.50 50.05 -8.47
C GLY A 226 -13.08 49.38 -7.22
N ASP A 227 -13.05 50.02 -6.05
CA ASP A 227 -13.77 49.52 -4.88
C ASP A 227 -15.28 49.50 -5.15
N VAL A 228 -15.96 48.44 -4.71
CA VAL A 228 -17.41 48.26 -4.88
C VAL A 228 -18.06 47.98 -3.52
N TYR A 229 -19.22 48.60 -3.24
CA TYR A 229 -20.05 48.26 -2.09
C TYR A 229 -21.54 48.35 -2.41
N PHE A 230 -22.37 47.71 -1.58
CA PHE A 230 -23.83 47.87 -1.64
C PHE A 230 -24.27 48.89 -0.61
N ASP A 231 -24.85 50.00 -1.05
CA ASP A 231 -25.30 51.09 -0.20
C ASP A 231 -26.62 50.75 0.48
N SER A 232 -26.58 50.70 1.81
CA SER A 232 -27.76 50.48 2.66
C SER A 232 -28.81 51.59 2.59
N ALA A 233 -28.41 52.82 2.27
CA ALA A 233 -29.34 53.95 2.23
C ALA A 233 -30.11 54.02 0.90
N SER A 234 -29.41 53.82 -0.22
CA SER A 234 -29.99 53.91 -1.56
C SER A 234 -30.37 52.55 -2.18
N ALA A 235 -29.98 51.43 -1.57
CA ALA A 235 -30.14 50.08 -2.10
C ALA A 235 -29.49 49.89 -3.49
N LYS A 236 -28.33 50.53 -3.72
CA LYS A 236 -27.60 50.48 -4.99
C LYS A 236 -26.22 49.88 -4.84
N LEU A 237 -25.73 49.26 -5.91
CA LEU A 237 -24.33 48.90 -6.03
C LEU A 237 -23.54 50.13 -6.50
N ARG A 238 -22.50 50.47 -5.74
CA ARG A 238 -21.70 51.67 -5.95
C ARG A 238 -20.26 51.28 -6.25
N CYS A 239 -19.62 51.97 -7.19
CA CYS A 239 -18.20 51.82 -7.52
C CYS A 239 -17.47 53.14 -7.32
N PHE A 240 -16.28 53.12 -6.70
CA PHE A 240 -15.46 54.32 -6.59
C PHE A 240 -14.64 54.52 -7.87
N ASP A 241 -14.81 55.64 -8.56
CA ASP A 241 -14.11 55.94 -9.82
C ASP A 241 -12.69 56.51 -9.62
N GLY A 242 -12.26 56.66 -8.37
CA GLY A 242 -11.01 57.33 -7.97
C GLY A 242 -11.25 58.74 -7.43
N THR A 243 -12.46 59.29 -7.59
CA THR A 243 -12.85 60.61 -7.08
C THR A 243 -14.15 60.53 -6.26
N ILE A 244 -15.18 59.86 -6.78
CA ILE A 244 -16.50 59.75 -6.13
C ILE A 244 -17.09 58.34 -6.28
N TRP A 245 -18.07 58.04 -5.43
CA TRP A 245 -18.89 56.84 -5.56
C TRP A 245 -19.97 57.03 -6.63
N GLN A 246 -19.97 56.15 -7.62
CA GLN A 246 -20.89 56.12 -8.76
C GLN A 246 -21.87 54.97 -8.65
N ASP A 247 -23.09 55.13 -9.15
CA ASP A 247 -24.05 54.04 -9.32
C ASP A 247 -23.60 53.14 -10.47
N LEU A 248 -23.57 51.82 -10.25
CA LEU A 248 -23.29 50.85 -11.31
C LEU A 248 -24.54 50.41 -12.10
N PHE A 249 -25.73 50.62 -11.54
CA PHE A 249 -27.04 50.34 -12.15
C PHE A 249 -28.16 51.18 -11.56
#